data_AF-A0A914US43-F1
#
_entry.id   AF-A0A914US43-F1
#
_cell.length_a   1.000
_cell.length_b   1.000
_cell.length_c   1.000
_cell.angle_alpha   90.00
_cell.angle_beta   90.00
_cell.angle_gamma   90.00
#
_symmetry.space_group_name_H-M   'P 1'
#
loop_
_entity.id
_entity.type
_entity.pdbx_description
1 polymer ?
#
loop_
_entity_poly.entity_id
_entity_poly.type
_entity_poly.pdbx_seq_one_letter_code
_entity_poly.pdbx_strand_id
1 'polypeptide(L)'
;NRQDLTVELGDGQTVYDINYLSVYCFAVGVNFGHVPVNLTPQRNPVPPSIPPVRDGPPPPALQAWTRPQVAIIPDGDKPTDLTFALGPPAGAKARAMRSICDNLSTVWYVQGQMTPEIWVQRGKIYRLKAQGGEQHPLYITSEETGGYINKPASEQAVIKNFAGGKGKNVGSKCEFKPIGDRRASDSDSFETFDEFRHFLEEDCAQPRQPGQLTWTPDASTPNTVYYGSFTTFNMGGPIRVCNSIGGSPQDPKCINN
;
A
#
# COMPACT_ATOMS: atom_id res chain seq x y z
N ASN A 1 4.68 8.91 31.49
CA ASN A 1 3.31 8.44 31.19
C ASN A 1 3.36 6.97 30.82
N ARG A 2 2.71 6.09 31.60
CA ARG A 2 2.50 4.69 31.23
C ARG A 2 1.13 4.60 30.57
N GLN A 3 1.09 4.13 29.34
CA GLN A 3 -0.14 3.82 28.63
C GLN A 3 -0.17 2.31 28.40
N ASP A 4 -1.32 1.69 28.65
CA ASP A 4 -1.50 0.26 28.45
C ASP A 4 -1.85 -0.01 26.99
N LEU A 5 -1.34 -1.12 26.46
CA LEU A 5 -1.63 -1.58 25.11
C LEU A 5 -2.46 -2.87 25.22
N THR A 6 -3.69 -2.83 24.73
CA THR A 6 -4.62 -3.98 24.74
C THR A 6 -4.72 -4.53 23.32
N VAL A 7 -4.57 -5.85 23.18
CA VAL A 7 -4.66 -6.56 21.89
C VAL A 7 -5.76 -7.61 22.00
N GLU A 8 -6.69 -7.60 21.05
CA GLU A 8 -7.72 -8.64 20.91
C GLU A 8 -7.23 -9.69 19.91
N LEU A 9 -7.43 -10.97 20.24
CA LEU A 9 -7.05 -12.08 19.39
C LEU A 9 -8.11 -12.31 18.31
N GLY A 10 -7.71 -12.87 17.18
CA GLY A 10 -8.64 -13.18 16.08
C GLY A 10 -9.67 -14.26 16.45
N ASP A 11 -10.72 -14.37 15.64
CA ASP A 11 -11.79 -15.33 15.87
C ASP A 11 -11.25 -16.77 16.01
N GLY A 12 -11.63 -17.44 17.11
CA GLY A 12 -11.21 -18.80 17.41
C GLY A 12 -9.78 -18.95 17.94
N GLN A 13 -9.01 -17.86 18.08
CA GLN A 13 -7.69 -17.89 18.69
C GLN A 13 -7.77 -17.70 20.22
N THR A 14 -6.90 -18.39 20.94
CA THR A 14 -6.74 -18.30 22.39
C THR A 14 -5.31 -17.89 22.75
N VAL A 15 -5.09 -17.50 24.00
CA VAL A 15 -3.74 -17.16 24.49
C VAL A 15 -2.75 -18.33 24.40
N TYR A 16 -3.25 -19.56 24.28
CA TYR A 16 -2.44 -20.78 24.14
C TYR A 16 -1.93 -20.99 22.71
N ASP A 17 -2.48 -20.27 21.74
CA ASP A 17 -2.05 -20.29 20.34
C ASP A 17 -0.91 -19.28 20.07
N ILE A 18 -0.48 -18.55 21.11
CA ILE A 18 0.53 -17.49 21.02
C ILE A 18 1.86 -18.01 21.54
N ASN A 19 2.90 -17.95 20.71
CA ASN A 19 4.24 -18.38 21.09
C ASN A 19 5.09 -17.25 21.69
N TYR A 20 4.85 -16.00 21.27
CA TYR A 20 5.54 -14.83 21.77
C TYR A 20 4.76 -13.55 21.47
N LEU A 21 5.00 -12.52 22.26
CA LEU A 21 4.61 -11.14 21.98
C LEU A 21 5.86 -10.35 21.62
N SER A 22 5.89 -9.65 20.48
CA SER A 22 7.05 -8.87 20.07
C SER A 22 6.70 -7.44 19.68
N VAL A 23 7.69 -6.55 19.83
CA VAL A 23 7.66 -5.24 19.17
C VAL A 23 8.46 -5.39 17.88
N TYR A 24 7.75 -5.47 16.76
CA TYR A 24 8.35 -5.66 15.45
C TYR A 24 8.10 -4.44 14.58
N CYS A 25 9.13 -3.92 13.91
CA CYS A 25 8.95 -2.93 12.86
C CYS A 25 9.04 -3.59 11.49
N PHE A 26 7.88 -3.66 10.83
CA PHE A 26 7.76 -4.13 9.46
C PHE A 26 8.59 -3.28 8.49
N ALA A 27 8.74 -1.98 8.75
CA ALA A 27 9.48 -1.07 7.88
C ALA A 27 11.00 -1.25 7.92
N VAL A 28 11.58 -2.05 8.81
CA VAL A 28 13.03 -2.36 8.78
C VAL A 28 13.31 -3.86 8.94
N GLY A 29 12.26 -4.68 9.10
CA GLY A 29 12.40 -6.12 9.28
C GLY A 29 13.07 -6.51 10.60
N VAL A 30 12.98 -5.67 11.65
CA VAL A 30 13.68 -5.88 12.92
C VAL A 30 12.69 -6.14 14.05
N ASN A 31 13.01 -7.18 14.84
CA ASN A 31 12.40 -7.45 16.13
C ASN A 31 13.15 -6.68 17.23
N PHE A 32 12.52 -5.68 17.84
CA PHE A 32 13.10 -4.88 18.91
C PHE A 32 13.08 -5.57 20.28
N GLY A 33 12.53 -6.77 20.34
CA GLY A 33 12.40 -7.57 21.55
C GLY A 33 11.11 -8.36 21.52
N HIS A 34 11.16 -9.55 22.11
CA HIS A 34 9.99 -10.38 22.29
C HIS A 34 9.99 -11.01 23.68
N VAL A 35 8.79 -11.28 24.18
CA VAL A 35 8.54 -12.04 25.38
C VAL A 35 7.89 -13.36 24.96
N PRO A 36 8.53 -14.51 25.19
CA PRO A 36 7.92 -15.80 24.89
C PRO A 36 6.69 -16.01 25.77
N VAL A 37 5.62 -16.53 25.17
CA VAL A 37 4.39 -16.91 25.86
C VAL A 37 4.34 -18.43 25.88
N ASN A 38 4.58 -19.01 27.05
CA ASN A 38 4.59 -20.46 27.25
C ASN A 38 3.45 -20.85 28.19
N LEU A 39 2.22 -20.69 27.72
CA LEU A 39 1.02 -21.02 28.47
C LEU A 39 0.46 -22.36 28.00
N THR A 40 -0.11 -23.12 28.93
CA THR A 40 -0.87 -24.33 28.60
C THR A 40 -2.18 -24.35 29.38
N PRO A 41 -3.28 -24.88 28.84
CA PRO A 41 -4.55 -24.93 29.56
C PRO A 41 -4.44 -25.64 30.92
N GLN A 42 -3.56 -26.64 31.03
CA GLN A 42 -3.39 -27.44 32.24
C GLN A 42 -2.60 -26.71 33.33
N ARG A 43 -1.63 -25.86 32.97
CA ARG A 43 -0.81 -25.12 33.95
C ARG A 43 -1.29 -23.71 34.21
N ASN A 44 -1.95 -23.09 33.23
CA ASN A 44 -2.31 -21.70 33.23
C ASN A 44 -3.76 -21.57 32.75
N PRO A 45 -4.77 -21.92 33.56
CA PRO A 45 -6.16 -21.74 33.17
C PRO A 45 -6.46 -20.23 33.07
N VAL A 46 -6.56 -19.72 31.85
CA VAL A 46 -6.89 -18.33 31.55
C VAL A 46 -8.34 -18.30 31.08
N PRO A 47 -9.25 -17.68 31.84
CA PRO A 47 -10.64 -17.58 31.43
C PRO A 47 -10.75 -16.71 30.17
N PRO A 48 -11.80 -16.93 29.35
CA PRO A 48 -12.13 -16.00 28.26
C PRO A 48 -12.21 -14.57 28.81
N SER A 49 -11.64 -13.61 28.06
CA SER A 49 -11.71 -12.20 28.44
C SER A 49 -13.18 -11.82 28.61
N ILE A 50 -13.54 -11.36 29.80
CA ILE A 50 -14.81 -10.67 30.02
C ILE A 50 -14.53 -9.23 29.61
N PRO A 51 -15.01 -8.77 28.44
CA PRO A 51 -14.81 -7.38 28.07
C PRO A 51 -15.39 -6.52 29.19
N PRO A 52 -14.68 -5.46 29.65
CA PRO A 52 -15.28 -4.51 30.57
C PRO A 52 -16.62 -4.09 29.98
N VAL A 53 -17.67 -4.15 30.79
CA VAL A 53 -18.98 -3.64 30.38
C VAL A 53 -18.78 -2.16 30.09
N ARG A 54 -18.60 -1.85 28.81
CA ARG A 54 -18.60 -0.47 28.35
C ARG A 54 -20.04 -0.01 28.54
N ASP A 55 -20.25 0.90 29.49
CA ASP A 55 -21.49 1.66 29.58
C ASP A 55 -21.54 2.59 28.36
N GLY A 56 -21.88 2.04 27.21
CA GLY A 56 -21.90 2.75 25.95
C GLY A 56 -21.84 1.79 24.77
N PRO A 57 -22.47 2.14 23.64
CA PRO A 57 -22.30 1.40 22.41
C PRO A 57 -20.81 1.30 22.06
N PRO A 58 -20.37 0.20 21.42
CA PRO A 58 -19.02 0.14 20.87
C PRO A 58 -18.76 1.41 20.04
N PRO A 59 -17.53 1.97 20.06
CA PRO A 59 -17.17 3.03 19.15
C PRO A 59 -17.60 2.61 17.74
N PRO A 60 -18.20 3.52 16.93
CA PRO A 60 -18.53 3.20 15.56
C PRO A 60 -17.28 2.60 14.90
N ALA A 61 -17.44 1.44 14.27
CA ALA A 61 -16.34 0.84 13.51
C ALA A 61 -15.82 1.91 12.55
N LEU A 62 -14.51 2.18 12.58
CA LEU A 62 -13.91 3.13 11.67
C LEU A 62 -14.22 2.67 10.25
N GLN A 63 -15.01 3.46 9.53
CA GLN A 63 -15.33 3.17 8.14
C GLN A 63 -14.11 3.49 7.29
N ALA A 64 -13.33 2.46 6.98
CA ALA A 64 -12.22 2.57 6.04
C ALA A 64 -12.72 3.09 4.69
N TRP A 65 -11.91 3.88 4.01
CA TRP A 65 -12.19 4.21 2.62
C TRP A 65 -12.12 2.94 1.76
N THR A 66 -12.86 2.93 0.65
CA THR A 66 -12.72 1.89 -0.36
C THR A 66 -11.45 2.15 -1.18
N ARG A 67 -10.63 1.11 -1.37
CA ARG A 67 -9.45 1.21 -2.25
C ARG A 67 -9.91 1.41 -3.70
N PRO A 68 -9.47 2.48 -4.39
CA PRO A 68 -9.84 2.69 -5.78
C PRO A 68 -9.30 1.56 -6.67
N GLN A 69 -10.09 1.14 -7.65
CA GLN A 69 -9.66 0.21 -8.69
C GLN A 69 -9.47 0.97 -10.00
N VAL A 70 -8.31 0.78 -10.64
CA VAL A 70 -7.94 1.51 -11.85
C VAL A 70 -7.56 0.52 -12.94
N ALA A 71 -8.48 0.27 -13.88
CA ALA A 71 -8.21 -0.52 -15.06
C ALA A 71 -7.50 0.30 -16.15
N ILE A 72 -6.31 -0.15 -16.54
CA ILE A 72 -5.55 0.48 -17.63
C ILE A 72 -5.85 -0.25 -18.93
N ILE A 73 -6.81 0.29 -19.67
CA ILE A 73 -7.27 -0.25 -20.96
C ILE A 73 -6.29 0.15 -22.07
N PRO A 74 -5.58 -0.80 -22.71
CA PRO A 74 -4.60 -0.48 -23.74
C PRO A 74 -5.24 -0.10 -25.09
N ASP A 75 -4.70 0.93 -25.76
CA ASP A 75 -5.09 1.29 -27.14
C ASP A 75 -4.30 0.45 -28.16
N GLY A 76 -4.83 -0.72 -28.50
CA GLY A 76 -4.20 -1.64 -29.43
C GLY A 76 -2.81 -2.06 -28.94
N ASP A 77 -1.79 -1.87 -29.78
CA ASP A 77 -0.40 -2.22 -29.47
C ASP A 77 0.47 -1.02 -29.09
N LYS A 78 -0.13 0.17 -28.94
CA LYS A 78 0.61 1.36 -28.52
C LYS A 78 0.94 1.29 -27.02
N PRO A 79 2.09 1.82 -26.60
CA PRO A 79 2.39 1.97 -25.19
C PRO A 79 1.37 2.87 -24.49
N THR A 80 0.80 2.39 -23.39
CA THR A 80 -0.17 3.14 -22.57
C THR A 80 0.51 3.76 -21.36
N ASP A 81 0.26 5.04 -21.10
CA ASP A 81 0.93 5.79 -20.04
C ASP A 81 0.24 5.61 -18.69
N LEU A 82 1.04 5.35 -17.65
CA LEU A 82 0.62 5.42 -16.26
C LEU A 82 1.49 6.45 -15.54
N THR A 83 0.85 7.48 -14.98
CA THR A 83 1.55 8.52 -14.23
C THR A 83 1.52 8.22 -12.75
N PHE A 84 2.68 8.30 -12.12
CA PHE A 84 2.88 8.11 -10.69
C PHE A 84 3.42 9.41 -10.09
N ALA A 85 2.73 9.95 -9.11
CA ALA A 85 3.14 11.10 -8.32
C ALA A 85 3.05 10.78 -6.83
N LEU A 86 3.68 11.58 -5.99
CA LEU A 86 3.56 11.43 -4.54
C LEU A 86 2.31 12.15 -4.03
N GLY A 87 1.87 11.81 -2.83
CA GLY A 87 0.83 12.55 -2.13
C GLY A 87 0.70 12.08 -0.68
N PRO A 88 -0.12 12.75 0.13
CA PRO A 88 -0.30 12.41 1.53
C PRO A 88 -0.93 11.00 1.69
N PRO A 89 -0.53 10.21 2.70
CA PRO A 89 -1.16 8.92 2.98
C PRO A 89 -2.58 9.02 3.55
N ALA A 90 -3.06 10.24 3.83
CA ALA A 90 -4.29 10.55 4.55
C ALA A 90 -4.38 9.89 5.95
N GLY A 91 -5.54 10.01 6.59
CA GLY A 91 -5.77 9.73 8.00
C GLY A 91 -6.06 8.26 8.31
N ALA A 92 -6.73 8.03 9.43
CA ALA A 92 -7.10 6.70 9.89
C ALA A 92 -7.93 5.92 8.86
N LYS A 93 -8.89 6.56 8.16
CA LYS A 93 -9.73 5.87 7.16
C LYS A 93 -8.91 5.31 5.99
N ALA A 94 -7.91 6.07 5.53
CA ALA A 94 -7.00 5.67 4.47
C ALA A 94 -5.97 4.63 4.91
N ARG A 95 -5.47 4.72 6.14
CA ARG A 95 -4.57 3.69 6.71
C ARG A 95 -5.27 2.36 6.89
N ALA A 96 -6.52 2.37 7.36
CA ALA A 96 -7.35 1.18 7.47
C ALA A 96 -7.59 0.51 6.10
N MET A 97 -7.88 1.31 5.06
CA MET A 97 -8.02 0.83 3.67
C MET A 97 -6.78 0.08 3.15
N ARG A 98 -5.60 0.55 3.53
CA ARG A 98 -4.33 -0.07 3.11
C ARG A 98 -3.93 -1.23 4.02
N SER A 99 -4.57 -1.38 5.18
CA SER A 99 -4.19 -2.30 6.25
C SER A 99 -2.76 -2.06 6.74
N ILE A 100 -2.36 -0.79 6.84
CA ILE A 100 -0.99 -0.42 7.22
C ILE A 100 -1.00 0.47 8.46
N CYS A 101 -0.17 0.08 9.44
CA CYS A 101 0.12 0.87 10.63
C CYS A 101 1.47 1.57 10.44
N ASP A 102 1.51 2.59 9.60
CA ASP A 102 2.73 3.37 9.33
C ASP A 102 2.57 4.86 9.69
N ASN A 103 3.73 5.52 9.83
CA ASN A 103 3.86 6.98 9.86
C ASN A 103 4.55 7.43 8.56
N LEU A 104 4.01 7.05 7.41
CA LEU A 104 4.54 7.55 6.14
C LEU A 104 4.28 9.05 6.01
N SER A 105 5.18 9.76 5.34
CA SER A 105 4.95 11.15 4.93
C SER A 105 4.28 11.22 3.56
N THR A 106 4.55 10.26 2.67
CA THR A 106 3.99 10.21 1.32
C THR A 106 3.73 8.78 0.86
N VAL A 107 2.84 8.65 -0.13
CA VAL A 107 2.53 7.40 -0.85
C VAL A 107 2.43 7.65 -2.35
N TRP A 108 2.43 6.59 -3.14
CA TRP A 108 2.19 6.68 -4.58
C TRP A 108 0.72 6.92 -4.90
N TYR A 109 0.48 7.98 -5.66
CA TYR A 109 -0.76 8.25 -6.36
C TYR A 109 -0.58 7.85 -7.83
N VAL A 110 -1.52 7.08 -8.37
CA VAL A 110 -1.47 6.56 -9.73
C VAL A 110 -2.70 7.03 -10.48
N GLN A 111 -2.49 7.71 -11.61
CA GLN A 111 -3.57 8.44 -12.31
C GLN A 111 -4.35 9.38 -11.37
N GLY A 112 -3.67 9.97 -10.38
CA GLY A 112 -4.27 10.85 -9.37
C GLY A 112 -5.05 10.14 -8.25
N GLN A 113 -5.16 8.82 -8.28
CA GLN A 113 -5.80 8.00 -7.25
C GLN A 113 -4.78 7.52 -6.21
N MET A 114 -5.12 7.53 -4.91
CA MET A 114 -4.18 7.14 -3.84
C MET A 114 -4.04 5.63 -3.73
N THR A 115 -2.83 5.11 -3.94
CA THR A 115 -2.49 3.68 -3.79
C THR A 115 -3.54 2.69 -4.36
N PRO A 116 -4.08 2.94 -5.58
CA PRO A 116 -5.14 2.11 -6.12
C PRO A 116 -4.68 0.68 -6.35
N GLU A 117 -5.63 -0.23 -6.46
CA GLU A 117 -5.37 -1.49 -7.14
C GLU A 117 -5.40 -1.24 -8.65
N ILE A 118 -4.30 -1.52 -9.34
CA ILE A 118 -4.18 -1.28 -10.78
C ILE A 118 -4.42 -2.59 -11.52
N TRP A 119 -5.14 -2.54 -12.64
CA TRP A 119 -5.42 -3.71 -13.46
C TRP A 119 -4.78 -3.54 -14.84
N VAL A 120 -3.97 -4.52 -15.24
CA VAL A 120 -3.22 -4.52 -16.49
C VAL A 120 -3.39 -5.84 -17.24
N GLN A 121 -3.12 -5.82 -18.54
CA GLN A 121 -3.26 -6.94 -19.44
C GLN A 121 -1.90 -7.47 -19.89
N ARG A 122 -1.73 -8.80 -19.88
CA ARG A 122 -0.54 -9.47 -20.40
C ARG A 122 -0.34 -9.18 -21.89
N GLY A 123 0.91 -9.07 -22.30
CA GLY A 123 1.33 -8.76 -23.67
C GLY A 123 1.16 -7.29 -24.06
N LYS A 124 0.63 -6.44 -23.18
CA LYS A 124 0.41 -5.01 -23.46
C LYS A 124 1.50 -4.14 -22.83
N ILE A 125 1.85 -3.06 -23.52
CA ILE A 125 3.03 -2.25 -23.21
C ILE A 125 2.62 -1.06 -22.35
N TYR A 126 3.22 -0.92 -21.18
CA TYR A 126 2.95 0.17 -20.24
C TYR A 126 4.18 1.04 -20.03
N ARG A 127 4.02 2.37 -20.18
CA ARG A 127 5.05 3.35 -19.83
C ARG A 127 4.75 3.92 -18.45
N LEU A 128 5.56 3.51 -17.48
CA LEU A 128 5.48 3.95 -16.10
C LEU A 128 6.23 5.29 -15.99
N LYS A 129 5.48 6.39 -15.86
CA LYS A 129 6.00 7.76 -15.73
C LYS A 129 6.06 8.14 -14.25
N ALA A 130 7.22 7.98 -13.62
CA ALA A 130 7.40 8.19 -12.20
C ALA A 130 7.92 9.58 -11.85
N GLN A 131 7.26 10.24 -10.92
CA GLN A 131 7.57 11.60 -10.45
C GLN A 131 7.85 11.61 -8.93
N GLY A 132 8.65 10.65 -8.46
CA GLY A 132 8.97 10.46 -7.03
C GLY A 132 10.23 11.15 -6.54
N GLY A 133 11.00 11.81 -7.43
CA GLY A 133 12.35 12.26 -7.09
C GLY A 133 13.34 11.10 -6.94
N GLU A 134 14.59 11.43 -6.61
CA GLU A 134 15.65 10.43 -6.34
C GLU A 134 15.34 9.55 -5.12
N GLN A 135 14.55 10.08 -4.18
CA GLN A 135 14.23 9.41 -2.93
C GLN A 135 13.21 8.29 -3.08
N HIS A 136 12.36 8.33 -4.12
CA HIS A 136 11.33 7.30 -4.35
C HIS A 136 11.38 6.77 -5.79
N PRO A 137 12.40 5.98 -6.16
CA PRO A 137 12.43 5.30 -7.45
C PRO A 137 11.30 4.28 -7.53
N LEU A 138 10.46 4.37 -8.57
CA LEU A 138 9.35 3.43 -8.78
C LEU A 138 9.85 2.12 -9.37
N TYR A 139 9.34 1.00 -8.85
CA TYR A 139 9.62 -0.34 -9.38
C TYR A 139 8.39 -1.26 -9.27
N ILE A 140 8.39 -2.34 -10.06
CA ILE A 140 7.40 -3.42 -10.04
C ILE A 140 8.09 -4.68 -9.49
N THR A 141 7.45 -5.33 -8.53
CA THR A 141 8.04 -6.39 -7.70
C THR A 141 7.05 -7.50 -7.38
N SER A 142 7.55 -8.67 -7.01
CA SER A 142 6.75 -9.78 -6.48
C SER A 142 6.33 -9.59 -5.02
N GLU A 143 6.81 -8.55 -4.35
CA GLU A 143 6.66 -8.34 -2.92
C GLU A 143 5.83 -7.08 -2.61
N GLU A 144 4.93 -7.17 -1.63
CA GLU A 144 3.88 -6.17 -1.37
C GLU A 144 4.39 -4.86 -0.75
N THR A 145 5.36 -4.96 0.16
CA THR A 145 5.75 -3.84 1.01
C THR A 145 6.73 -2.88 0.36
N GLY A 146 7.40 -3.21 -0.75
CA GLY A 146 8.36 -2.27 -1.35
C GLY A 146 9.66 -2.15 -0.53
N GLY A 147 10.38 -1.03 -0.64
CA GLY A 147 11.56 -0.78 0.19
C GLY A 147 12.73 -1.76 0.00
N TYR A 148 12.82 -2.41 -1.16
CA TYR A 148 13.76 -3.48 -1.48
C TYR A 148 15.17 -3.26 -0.93
N ILE A 149 15.75 -2.06 -1.09
CA ILE A 149 17.14 -1.79 -0.69
C ILE A 149 17.41 -1.97 0.81
N ASN A 150 16.36 -1.85 1.63
CA ASN A 150 16.44 -1.93 3.08
C ASN A 150 16.05 -3.32 3.62
N LYS A 151 15.71 -4.27 2.74
CA LYS A 151 15.39 -5.64 3.13
C LYS A 151 16.65 -6.46 3.41
N PRO A 152 16.59 -7.51 4.25
CA PRO A 152 17.71 -8.44 4.44
C PRO A 152 18.13 -9.12 3.13
N ALA A 153 19.42 -9.48 3.01
CA ALA A 153 19.95 -10.12 1.80
C ALA A 153 19.25 -11.44 1.43
N SER A 154 18.83 -12.21 2.43
CA SER A 154 18.06 -13.45 2.24
C SER A 154 16.69 -13.20 1.60
N GLU A 155 16.05 -12.09 1.94
CA GLU A 155 14.75 -11.70 1.36
C GLU A 155 14.95 -11.13 -0.05
N GLN A 156 15.95 -10.25 -0.21
CA GLN A 156 16.32 -9.70 -1.52
C GLN A 156 16.61 -10.81 -2.54
N ALA A 157 17.24 -11.92 -2.13
CA ALA A 157 17.60 -13.04 -3.01
C ALA A 157 16.40 -13.78 -3.64
N VAL A 158 15.21 -13.70 -3.03
CA VAL A 158 14.00 -14.38 -3.52
C VAL A 158 12.96 -13.44 -4.13
N ILE A 159 13.14 -12.12 -3.98
CA ILE A 159 12.24 -11.12 -4.57
C ILE A 159 12.56 -10.93 -6.06
N LYS A 160 11.52 -11.03 -6.90
CA LYS A 160 11.62 -10.77 -8.33
C LYS A 160 11.22 -9.33 -8.64
N ASN A 161 12.14 -8.58 -9.25
CA ASN A 161 11.87 -7.26 -9.80
C ASN A 161 11.48 -7.39 -11.28
N PHE A 162 10.25 -7.02 -11.62
CA PHE A 162 9.73 -7.10 -13.00
C PHE A 162 10.06 -5.87 -13.83
N ALA A 163 10.22 -4.71 -13.17
CA ALA A 163 10.58 -3.45 -13.80
C ALA A 163 11.14 -2.48 -12.75
N GLY A 164 12.11 -1.64 -13.12
CA GLY A 164 12.68 -0.62 -12.24
C GLY A 164 13.83 -1.14 -11.39
N GLY A 165 14.09 -0.48 -10.27
CA GLY A 165 15.17 -0.82 -9.34
C GLY A 165 16.05 0.36 -8.93
N LYS A 166 17.18 0.08 -8.28
CA LYS A 166 18.13 1.10 -7.80
C LYS A 166 18.53 2.06 -8.93
N GLY A 167 18.30 3.35 -8.72
CA GLY A 167 18.66 4.42 -9.67
C GLY A 167 17.90 4.37 -11.01
N LYS A 168 16.85 3.55 -11.13
CA LYS A 168 16.00 3.49 -12.33
C LYS A 168 14.69 4.21 -12.09
N ASN A 169 14.06 4.68 -13.17
CA ASN A 169 12.77 5.35 -13.14
C ASN A 169 12.72 6.52 -12.14
N VAL A 170 13.82 7.28 -12.11
CA VAL A 170 13.99 8.49 -11.30
C VAL A 170 13.71 9.70 -12.18
N GLY A 171 12.89 10.63 -11.70
CA GLY A 171 12.61 11.90 -12.36
C GLY A 171 12.21 12.97 -11.36
N SER A 172 11.80 14.13 -11.87
CA SER A 172 11.39 15.28 -11.07
C SER A 172 10.29 14.89 -10.09
N LYS A 173 10.38 15.41 -8.87
CA LYS A 173 9.37 15.19 -7.83
C LYS A 173 8.10 15.97 -8.15
N CYS A 174 6.97 15.29 -8.15
CA CYS A 174 5.64 15.89 -8.05
C CYS A 174 4.90 15.29 -6.86
N GLU A 175 4.20 16.15 -6.12
CA GLU A 175 3.51 15.77 -4.90
C GLU A 175 2.15 16.48 -4.81
N PHE A 176 1.08 15.73 -4.63
CA PHE A 176 -0.22 16.26 -4.27
C PHE A 176 -0.16 16.87 -2.88
N LYS A 177 -0.56 18.13 -2.74
CA LYS A 177 -0.55 18.87 -1.48
C LYS A 177 -1.92 19.47 -1.17
N PRO A 178 -2.34 19.50 0.10
CA PRO A 178 -3.52 20.23 0.54
C PRO A 178 -3.48 21.70 0.09
N ILE A 179 -4.59 22.18 -0.48
CA ILE A 179 -4.75 23.59 -0.86
C ILE A 179 -5.82 24.28 -0.01
N GLY A 180 -5.45 25.43 0.60
CA GLY A 180 -6.36 26.49 1.06
C GLY A 180 -7.46 26.17 2.08
N ASP A 181 -7.74 24.90 2.40
CA ASP A 181 -8.84 24.45 3.22
C ASP A 181 -8.32 23.74 4.47
N ARG A 182 -8.73 24.21 5.65
CA ARG A 182 -8.39 23.55 6.92
C ARG A 182 -8.92 22.11 6.98
N ARG A 183 -9.99 21.77 6.26
CA ARG A 183 -10.51 20.40 6.18
C ARG A 183 -9.50 19.45 5.55
N ALA A 184 -8.68 19.91 4.60
CA ALA A 184 -7.65 19.07 4.01
C ALA A 184 -6.51 18.71 4.98
N SER A 185 -6.41 19.43 6.13
CA SER A 185 -5.52 19.04 7.23
C SER A 185 -6.10 17.92 8.11
N ASP A 186 -7.41 17.69 8.03
CA ASP A 186 -8.11 16.57 8.66
C ASP A 186 -8.79 15.71 7.59
N SER A 187 -8.01 14.88 6.91
CA SER A 187 -8.53 14.00 5.86
C SER A 187 -9.58 13.00 6.36
N ASP A 188 -9.65 12.69 7.65
CA ASP A 188 -10.66 11.76 8.19
C ASP A 188 -12.07 12.37 8.21
N SER A 189 -12.17 13.69 8.02
CA SER A 189 -13.43 14.41 7.85
C SER A 189 -14.18 14.09 6.54
N PHE A 190 -13.50 13.53 5.53
CA PHE A 190 -14.10 13.14 4.25
C PHE A 190 -14.62 11.71 4.26
N GLU A 191 -15.73 11.45 3.54
CA GLU A 191 -16.33 10.12 3.46
C GLU A 191 -15.55 9.20 2.51
N THR A 192 -15.00 9.77 1.44
CA THR A 192 -14.26 9.03 0.41
C THR A 192 -12.95 9.71 0.05
N PHE A 193 -12.03 8.94 -0.55
CA PHE A 193 -10.80 9.49 -1.11
C PHE A 193 -11.09 10.50 -2.23
N ASP A 194 -12.08 10.25 -3.08
CA ASP A 194 -12.40 11.15 -4.18
C ASP A 194 -12.80 12.54 -3.68
N GLU A 195 -13.58 12.64 -2.60
CA GLU A 195 -13.88 13.92 -1.96
C GLU A 195 -12.61 14.62 -1.47
N PHE A 196 -11.76 13.90 -0.73
CA PHE A 196 -10.48 14.43 -0.25
C PHE A 196 -9.58 14.90 -1.42
N ARG A 197 -9.58 14.16 -2.53
CA ARG A 197 -8.75 14.43 -3.70
C ARG A 197 -9.06 15.77 -4.37
N HIS A 198 -10.29 16.29 -4.26
CA HIS A 198 -10.66 17.62 -4.76
C HIS A 198 -9.94 18.76 -4.04
N PHE A 199 -9.41 18.51 -2.83
CA PHE A 199 -8.69 19.49 -2.02
C PHE A 199 -7.17 19.36 -2.13
N LEU A 200 -6.70 18.61 -3.13
CA LEU A 200 -5.28 18.42 -3.40
C LEU A 200 -4.90 19.00 -4.77
N GLU A 201 -3.80 19.74 -4.79
CA GLU A 201 -3.17 20.21 -6.03
C GLU A 201 -1.78 19.60 -6.19
N GLU A 202 -1.39 19.30 -7.42
CA GLU A 202 -0.07 18.73 -7.71
C GLU A 202 0.99 19.84 -7.77
N ASP A 203 1.95 19.79 -6.85
CA ASP A 203 3.12 20.66 -6.85
C ASP A 203 4.34 19.91 -7.43
N CYS A 204 4.95 20.47 -8.47
CA CYS A 204 5.98 19.82 -9.27
C CYS A 204 7.28 20.64 -9.34
N ALA A 205 8.39 19.98 -9.06
CA ALA A 205 9.71 20.52 -9.33
C ALA A 205 9.91 20.76 -10.84
N GLN A 206 10.56 21.87 -11.19
CA GLN A 206 10.88 22.24 -12.57
C GLN A 206 12.32 21.83 -12.93
N PRO A 207 12.58 21.36 -14.16
CA PRO A 207 11.60 21.05 -15.19
C PRO A 207 10.77 19.82 -14.80
N ARG A 208 9.49 19.76 -15.19
CA ARG A 208 8.65 18.58 -14.98
C ARG A 208 9.07 17.44 -15.92
N GLN A 209 10.03 16.61 -15.49
CA GLN A 209 10.57 15.50 -16.26
C GLN A 209 10.37 14.18 -15.51
N PRO A 210 9.37 13.34 -15.87
CA PRO A 210 9.18 12.05 -15.22
C PRO A 210 10.33 11.10 -15.55
N GLY A 211 10.69 10.26 -14.58
CA GLY A 211 11.40 9.02 -14.85
C GLY A 211 10.49 8.17 -15.73
N GLN A 212 11.06 7.50 -16.72
CA GLN A 212 10.26 6.66 -17.62
C GLN A 212 10.87 5.27 -17.70
N LEU A 213 10.00 4.27 -17.56
CA LEU A 213 10.34 2.89 -17.81
C LEU A 213 9.19 2.18 -18.50
N THR A 214 9.51 1.35 -19.48
CA THR A 214 8.55 0.48 -20.14
C THR A 214 8.49 -0.88 -19.44
N TRP A 215 7.29 -1.37 -19.20
CA TRP A 215 7.03 -2.70 -18.67
C TRP A 215 5.92 -3.38 -19.47
N THR A 216 6.14 -4.65 -19.82
CA THR A 216 5.18 -5.49 -20.53
C THR A 216 5.00 -6.77 -19.71
N PRO A 217 3.92 -6.92 -18.93
CA PRO A 217 3.64 -8.18 -18.25
C PRO A 217 3.47 -9.29 -19.28
N ASP A 218 4.11 -10.43 -19.04
CA ASP A 218 4.11 -11.58 -19.94
C ASP A 218 3.41 -12.79 -19.31
N ALA A 219 3.43 -13.92 -20.01
CA ALA A 219 2.87 -15.19 -19.52
C ALA A 219 3.53 -15.70 -18.23
N SER A 220 4.77 -15.28 -17.93
CA SER A 220 5.49 -15.64 -16.69
C SER A 220 5.19 -14.70 -15.52
N THR A 221 4.50 -13.59 -15.78
CA THR A 221 4.14 -12.61 -14.76
C THR A 221 2.97 -13.14 -13.94
N PRO A 222 3.10 -13.26 -12.61
CA PRO A 222 2.02 -13.73 -11.74
C PRO A 222 0.75 -12.88 -11.88
N ASN A 223 -0.41 -13.44 -11.54
CA ASN A 223 -1.70 -12.72 -11.54
C ASN A 223 -1.73 -11.53 -10.58
N THR A 224 -0.78 -11.46 -9.65
CA THR A 224 -0.61 -10.32 -8.75
C THR A 224 0.87 -10.04 -8.57
N VAL A 225 1.23 -8.79 -8.85
CA VAL A 225 2.53 -8.19 -8.55
C VAL A 225 2.24 -6.85 -7.86
N TYR A 226 3.27 -6.11 -7.46
CA TYR A 226 3.10 -4.85 -6.73
C TYR A 226 3.96 -3.76 -7.32
N TYR A 227 3.49 -2.53 -7.25
CA TYR A 227 4.33 -1.35 -7.48
C TYR A 227 4.68 -0.73 -6.14
N GLY A 228 5.87 -0.14 -6.02
CA GLY A 228 6.29 0.52 -4.78
C GLY A 228 7.46 1.46 -4.98
N SER A 229 7.94 2.04 -3.88
CA SER A 229 9.25 2.69 -3.87
C SER A 229 10.33 1.64 -3.65
N PHE A 230 11.45 1.73 -4.36
CA PHE A 230 12.59 0.86 -4.16
C PHE A 230 13.29 1.07 -2.81
N THR A 231 13.11 2.24 -2.21
CA THR A 231 13.81 2.71 -1.00
C THR A 231 12.90 2.83 0.22
N THR A 232 11.59 2.92 0.03
CA THR A 232 10.64 3.21 1.11
C THR A 232 9.54 2.15 1.11
N PHE A 233 9.27 1.60 2.29
CA PHE A 233 8.23 0.60 2.45
C PHE A 233 6.84 1.22 2.34
N ASN A 234 5.86 0.38 2.02
CA ASN A 234 4.42 0.58 2.10
C ASN A 234 3.84 1.71 1.23
N MET A 235 4.63 2.40 0.42
CA MET A 235 4.14 3.49 -0.44
C MET A 235 3.24 3.04 -1.59
N GLY A 236 3.19 1.74 -1.87
CA GLY A 236 2.68 1.16 -3.10
C GLY A 236 1.31 0.51 -3.01
N GLY A 237 1.03 -0.32 -4.01
CA GLY A 237 -0.22 -1.07 -4.11
C GLY A 237 -0.13 -2.28 -5.04
N PRO A 238 -1.18 -3.13 -5.05
CA PRO A 238 -1.25 -4.29 -5.90
C PRO A 238 -1.51 -3.93 -7.37
N ILE A 239 -0.98 -4.76 -8.24
CA ILE A 239 -1.29 -4.82 -9.67
C ILE A 239 -1.89 -6.18 -9.98
N ARG A 240 -3.14 -6.20 -10.43
CA ARG A 240 -3.79 -7.38 -11.00
C ARG A 240 -3.39 -7.52 -12.46
N VAL A 241 -2.79 -8.66 -12.80
CA VAL A 241 -2.32 -8.96 -14.15
C VAL A 241 -3.25 -10.00 -14.77
N CYS A 242 -3.92 -9.60 -15.84
CA CYS A 242 -5.00 -10.36 -16.47
C CYS A 242 -4.65 -10.77 -17.91
N ASN A 243 -5.22 -11.87 -18.42
CA ASN A 243 -5.11 -12.17 -19.87
C ASN A 243 -5.98 -11.22 -20.69
N SER A 244 -7.12 -10.82 -20.15
CA SER A 244 -7.92 -9.68 -20.61
C SER A 244 -8.70 -9.04 -19.45
N ILE A 245 -9.08 -7.78 -19.60
CA ILE A 245 -9.86 -7.02 -18.62
C ILE A 245 -11.27 -6.82 -19.16
N GLY A 246 -12.26 -7.36 -18.45
CA GLY A 246 -13.69 -7.07 -18.69
C GLY A 246 -14.26 -6.15 -17.61
N GLY A 247 -15.57 -5.89 -17.67
CA GLY A 247 -16.26 -5.05 -16.70
C GLY A 247 -16.16 -3.56 -17.00
N SER A 248 -16.50 -2.71 -16.02
CA SER A 248 -16.32 -1.26 -16.11
C SER A 248 -14.95 -0.86 -15.53
N PRO A 249 -14.42 0.35 -15.82
CA PRO A 249 -13.16 0.79 -15.24
C PRO A 249 -13.15 0.84 -13.70
N GLN A 250 -14.32 1.00 -13.07
CA GLN A 250 -14.52 1.05 -11.62
C GLN A 250 -14.90 -0.29 -10.99
N ASP A 251 -15.28 -1.29 -11.80
CA ASP A 251 -15.54 -2.69 -11.40
C ASP A 251 -14.94 -3.65 -12.44
N PRO A 252 -13.59 -3.67 -12.58
CA PRO A 252 -12.90 -4.54 -13.51
C PRO A 252 -13.00 -6.01 -13.13
N LYS A 253 -13.06 -6.87 -14.15
CA LYS A 253 -13.04 -8.33 -14.00
C LYS A 253 -11.86 -8.93 -14.73
N CYS A 254 -11.10 -9.75 -14.02
CA CYS A 254 -9.88 -10.37 -14.53
C CYS A 254 -10.28 -11.66 -15.23
N ILE A 255 -10.00 -11.75 -16.53
CA ILE A 255 -10.26 -12.95 -17.31
C ILE A 255 -8.91 -13.63 -17.53
N ASN A 256 -8.70 -14.76 -16.86
CA ASN A 256 -7.49 -15.60 -16.92
C ASN A 256 -7.87 -17.00 -17.41
N ASN A 257 -8.46 -17.09 -18.61
CA ASN A 257 -8.65 -18.37 -19.28
C ASN A 257 -7.33 -18.87 -19.87
#